data_AF-A0A2H1EJ55-F1
#
_entry.id   AF-A0A2H1EJ55-F1
#
_cell.length_a   1.000
_cell.length_b   1.000
_cell.length_c   1.000
_cell.angle_alpha   90.00
_cell.angle_beta   90.00
_cell.angle_gamma   90.00
#
_symmetry.space_group_name_H-M   'P 1'
#
loop_
_entity.id
_entity.type
_entity.pdbx_description
1 polymer ?
#
loop_
_entity_poly.entity_id
_entity_poly.type
_entity_poly.pdbx_seq_one_letter_code
_entity_poly.pdbx_strand_id
1 'polypeptide(L)'
;MEANKDNILLEHFQKEIWNKVPHVENGVIVNPTPLKDITLDLKECAKKEFNLNLDDKDLHIFGKFDSNLLAGSIKVRPAVNIIHDAITSGRLKSGQTIFEATSGNFGIALGQLTKIGLDVVALVSRKLQEGVFEELRNEKIRIINLDMDICPAPGMKESPNVLAARATAANIRSQLSELGFDPTVFDKASSEVQELLAKQDIINLAKLFAKIYNCFCPEQYDNDMNTEVHRVVTAPEIDQQLHEKGQSLENFRIVCTFGTGGTSGGLSRYITEKYGKKSLHVVFPVGGQDVAGIRTKDKASGLKFYEPDRYAGQHEIDFEQAKRLLKFFVDKGYDMGESSALALYAVMQMANFGGFGGNFIVIVADGIQKYKKNLESSNKKQNRIQVSLQEAASSVGDYDKVIWIHTQYTPKEEGIEMIAKTLGVDKSKIFVPKARDVERLLATQQIPDEINKALEGTHKSLLVCMAGYTSLNAVKVLGSKGITTESLTGGISAISQGKGKQMGELIQVATE
;
A
#
# COMPACT_ATOMS: atom_id res chain seq x y z
N MET A 1 1.05 -8.30 -42.77
CA MET A 1 0.48 -8.31 -41.40
C MET A 1 -0.26 -7.01 -41.04
N GLU A 2 -0.60 -6.14 -42.01
CA GLU A 2 -1.36 -4.89 -41.76
C GLU A 2 -2.89 -5.04 -41.78
N ALA A 3 -3.42 -6.13 -42.36
CA ALA A 3 -4.85 -6.29 -42.64
C ALA A 3 -5.76 -6.53 -41.41
N ASN A 4 -5.25 -6.44 -40.18
CA ASN A 4 -6.00 -6.77 -38.97
C ASN A 4 -6.02 -5.65 -37.90
N LYS A 5 -5.49 -4.46 -38.21
CA LYS A 5 -5.45 -3.32 -37.29
C LYS A 5 -6.73 -2.51 -37.36
N ASP A 6 -7.27 -2.16 -36.20
CA ASP A 6 -8.40 -1.25 -36.07
C ASP A 6 -7.87 0.20 -36.01
N ASN A 7 -7.68 0.81 -37.19
CA ASN A 7 -7.09 2.15 -37.29
C ASN A 7 -7.99 3.23 -36.67
N ILE A 8 -9.33 3.06 -36.72
CA ILE A 8 -10.26 4.02 -36.12
C ILE A 8 -10.12 4.01 -34.60
N LEU A 9 -10.06 2.82 -33.99
CA LEU A 9 -9.80 2.71 -32.56
C LEU A 9 -8.44 3.30 -32.19
N LEU A 10 -7.41 3.04 -33.00
CA LEU A 10 -6.07 3.55 -32.74
C LEU A 10 -6.02 5.08 -32.77
N GLU A 11 -6.63 5.72 -33.78
CA GLU A 11 -6.69 7.18 -33.88
C GLU A 11 -7.45 7.80 -32.68
N HIS A 12 -8.58 7.21 -32.30
CA HIS A 12 -9.35 7.65 -31.12
C HIS A 12 -8.55 7.47 -29.83
N PHE A 13 -7.92 6.32 -29.64
CA PHE A 13 -7.07 6.05 -28.48
C PHE A 13 -5.90 7.02 -28.40
N GLN A 14 -5.25 7.31 -29.54
CA GLN A 14 -4.12 8.22 -29.60
C GLN A 14 -4.53 9.63 -29.17
N LYS A 15 -5.62 10.13 -29.74
CA LYS A 15 -6.16 11.46 -29.45
C LYS A 15 -6.64 11.59 -28.00
N GLU A 16 -7.40 10.62 -27.51
CA GLU A 16 -8.08 10.76 -26.22
C GLU A 16 -7.25 10.34 -25.01
N ILE A 17 -6.24 9.47 -25.20
CA ILE A 17 -5.51 8.83 -24.11
C ILE A 17 -3.99 8.94 -24.30
N TRP A 18 -3.43 8.36 -25.38
CA TRP A 18 -1.96 8.25 -25.56
C TRP A 18 -1.26 9.61 -25.53
N ASN A 19 -1.79 10.60 -26.28
CA ASN A 19 -1.19 11.93 -26.38
C ASN A 19 -1.35 12.77 -25.11
N LYS A 20 -2.01 12.25 -24.07
CA LYS A 20 -2.21 12.92 -22.77
C LYS A 20 -1.38 12.28 -21.64
N VAL A 21 -0.56 11.29 -21.95
CA VAL A 21 0.31 10.60 -20.97
C VAL A 21 1.77 10.63 -21.40
N PRO A 22 2.73 10.46 -20.48
CA PRO A 22 4.13 10.38 -20.83
C PRO A 22 4.41 9.20 -21.76
N HIS A 23 5.11 9.47 -22.86
CA HIS A 23 5.55 8.46 -23.82
C HIS A 23 6.79 8.94 -24.57
N VAL A 24 7.44 8.02 -25.29
CA VAL A 24 8.60 8.33 -26.13
C VAL A 24 8.12 8.85 -27.48
N GLU A 25 8.58 10.03 -27.86
CA GLU A 25 8.40 10.60 -29.20
C GLU A 25 9.75 11.10 -29.70
N ASN A 26 10.19 10.64 -30.88
CA ASN A 26 11.49 11.00 -31.47
C ASN A 26 12.71 10.88 -30.52
N GLY A 27 12.67 9.89 -29.61
CA GLY A 27 13.77 9.61 -28.67
C GLY A 27 13.78 10.45 -27.39
N VAL A 28 12.78 11.32 -27.18
CA VAL A 28 12.62 12.10 -25.94
C VAL A 28 11.28 11.78 -25.27
N ILE A 29 11.17 12.07 -23.96
CA ILE A 29 9.89 11.94 -23.26
C ILE A 29 9.07 13.20 -23.45
N VAL A 30 7.86 13.03 -23.97
CA VAL A 30 6.84 14.08 -24.10
C VAL A 30 5.76 13.92 -23.03
N ASN A 31 5.02 15.00 -22.75
CA ASN A 31 3.97 15.06 -21.73
C ASN A 31 4.38 14.55 -20.33
N PRO A 32 5.53 14.97 -19.78
CA PRO A 32 6.03 14.44 -18.52
C PRO A 32 5.14 14.85 -17.34
N THR A 33 5.07 14.00 -16.32
CA THR A 33 4.49 14.37 -15.02
C THR A 33 5.47 15.22 -14.22
N PRO A 34 5.01 16.07 -13.27
CA PRO A 34 5.90 16.97 -12.55
C PRO A 34 6.95 16.26 -11.68
N LEU A 35 8.18 16.76 -11.69
CA LEU A 35 9.22 16.47 -10.70
C LEU A 35 9.45 17.72 -9.86
N LYS A 36 8.90 17.75 -8.64
CA LYS A 36 8.88 18.94 -7.77
C LYS A 36 9.81 18.74 -6.57
N ASP A 37 10.58 19.77 -6.24
CA ASP A 37 11.36 19.79 -5.00
C ASP A 37 10.41 19.92 -3.81
N ILE A 38 10.49 18.99 -2.87
CA ILE A 38 9.67 18.92 -1.66
C ILE A 38 10.55 18.92 -0.39
N THR A 39 11.82 19.29 -0.52
CA THR A 39 12.82 19.23 0.56
C THR A 39 12.40 20.07 1.76
N LEU A 40 12.04 21.34 1.54
CA LEU A 40 11.68 22.26 2.61
C LEU A 40 10.41 21.81 3.32
N ASP A 41 9.41 21.32 2.57
CA ASP A 41 8.17 20.81 3.15
C ASP A 41 8.39 19.56 3.98
N LEU A 42 9.30 18.66 3.56
CA LEU A 42 9.65 17.50 4.38
C LEU A 42 10.38 17.91 5.66
N LYS A 43 11.34 18.85 5.60
CA LYS A 43 12.03 19.36 6.80
C LYS A 43 11.04 20.01 7.77
N GLU A 44 10.10 20.80 7.25
CA GLU A 44 9.05 21.41 8.05
C GLU A 44 8.13 20.36 8.69
N CYS A 45 7.70 19.35 7.92
CA CYS A 45 6.90 18.24 8.42
C CYS A 45 7.63 17.46 9.52
N ALA A 46 8.90 17.12 9.29
CA ALA A 46 9.75 16.42 10.26
C ALA A 46 9.82 17.18 11.59
N LYS A 47 10.00 18.50 11.53
CA LYS A 47 10.07 19.37 12.70
C LYS A 47 8.73 19.49 13.43
N LYS A 48 7.64 19.75 12.70
CA LYS A 48 6.31 20.00 13.30
C LYS A 48 5.60 18.74 13.77
N GLU A 49 5.61 17.69 12.97
CA GLU A 49 4.80 16.48 13.20
C GLU A 49 5.59 15.39 13.95
N PHE A 50 6.92 15.42 13.89
CA PHE A 50 7.78 14.36 14.42
C PHE A 50 8.86 14.83 15.38
N ASN A 51 8.98 16.14 15.63
CA ASN A 51 10.03 16.74 16.46
C ASN A 51 11.45 16.31 16.02
N LEU A 52 11.66 16.14 14.71
CA LEU A 52 12.93 15.79 14.09
C LEU A 52 13.52 17.03 13.42
N ASN A 53 14.72 17.44 13.86
CA ASN A 53 15.44 18.53 13.22
C ASN A 53 16.32 17.99 12.10
N LEU A 54 15.99 18.36 10.85
CA LEU A 54 16.75 18.03 9.65
C LEU A 54 17.36 19.28 9.00
N ASP A 55 17.39 20.42 9.70
CA ASP A 55 17.86 21.71 9.18
C ASP A 55 19.34 21.63 8.77
N ASP A 56 20.16 20.92 9.54
CA ASP A 56 21.60 20.70 9.34
C ASP A 56 21.94 19.65 8.27
N LYS A 57 20.94 18.93 7.76
CA LYS A 57 21.13 17.89 6.74
C LYS A 57 21.14 18.47 5.33
N ASP A 58 22.14 18.10 4.54
CA ASP A 58 22.21 18.41 3.11
C ASP A 58 21.30 17.44 2.32
N LEU A 59 20.05 17.84 2.13
CA LEU A 59 19.01 17.01 1.52
C LEU A 59 18.52 17.63 0.21
N HIS A 60 18.34 16.79 -0.81
CA HIS A 60 17.61 17.14 -2.04
C HIS A 60 16.55 16.09 -2.30
N ILE A 61 15.28 16.45 -2.19
CA ILE A 61 14.17 15.51 -2.23
C ILE A 61 13.17 15.98 -3.27
N PHE A 62 13.03 15.21 -4.34
CA PHE A 62 11.99 15.46 -5.34
C PHE A 62 10.86 14.46 -5.23
N GLY A 63 9.62 14.95 -5.34
CA GLY A 63 8.44 14.12 -5.61
C GLY A 63 8.21 13.99 -7.11
N LYS A 64 8.03 12.77 -7.61
CA LYS A 64 7.57 12.46 -8.97
C LYS A 64 6.06 12.26 -8.98
N PHE A 65 5.32 13.27 -9.40
CA PHE A 65 3.86 13.39 -9.24
C PHE A 65 3.07 12.66 -10.33
N ASP A 66 3.05 11.34 -10.28
CA ASP A 66 2.20 10.51 -11.13
C ASP A 66 0.72 10.52 -10.70
N SER A 67 0.39 11.15 -9.57
CA SER A 67 -0.97 11.59 -9.23
C SER A 67 -1.55 12.57 -10.26
N ASN A 68 -0.71 13.28 -11.02
CA ASN A 68 -1.15 14.17 -12.10
C ASN A 68 -1.46 13.47 -13.43
N LEU A 69 -1.26 12.15 -13.53
CA LEU A 69 -1.66 11.41 -14.73
C LEU A 69 -3.17 11.45 -14.92
N LEU A 70 -3.61 11.17 -16.15
CA LEU A 70 -5.00 10.78 -16.43
C LEU A 70 -5.44 9.72 -15.38
N ALA A 71 -6.69 9.71 -14.93
CA ALA A 71 -7.16 8.81 -13.85
C ALA A 71 -6.39 8.88 -12.51
N GLY A 72 -5.52 9.88 -12.31
CA GLY A 72 -4.97 10.24 -11.02
C GLY A 72 -4.01 9.22 -10.39
N SER A 73 -3.35 8.37 -11.19
CA SER A 73 -2.35 7.43 -10.64
C SER A 73 -1.33 6.89 -11.66
N ILE A 74 -0.20 6.44 -11.13
CA ILE A 74 0.90 5.77 -11.84
C ILE A 74 0.45 4.55 -12.67
N LYS A 75 -0.68 3.93 -12.33
CA LYS A 75 -1.21 2.75 -13.03
C LYS A 75 -1.68 3.06 -14.45
N VAL A 76 -1.85 4.33 -14.81
CA VAL A 76 -2.07 4.72 -16.20
C VAL A 76 -0.90 4.37 -17.11
N ARG A 77 0.33 4.46 -16.62
CA ARG A 77 1.51 4.15 -17.43
C ARG A 77 1.46 2.72 -17.99
N PRO A 78 1.36 1.66 -17.17
CA PRO A 78 1.27 0.30 -17.69
C PRO A 78 -0.05 0.04 -18.42
N ALA A 79 -1.19 0.56 -17.95
CA ALA A 79 -2.48 0.34 -18.61
C ALA A 79 -2.48 0.87 -20.05
N VAL A 80 -2.06 2.11 -20.25
CA VAL A 80 -2.03 2.75 -21.58
C VAL A 80 -1.01 2.08 -22.50
N ASN A 81 0.15 1.67 -21.99
CA ASN A 81 1.15 1.00 -22.82
C ASN A 81 0.69 -0.40 -23.25
N ILE A 82 0.12 -1.20 -22.34
CA ILE A 82 -0.44 -2.53 -22.67
C ILE A 82 -1.55 -2.41 -23.72
N ILE A 83 -2.43 -1.43 -23.57
CA ILE A 83 -3.55 -1.22 -24.50
C ILE A 83 -3.07 -0.70 -25.85
N HIS A 84 -2.10 0.22 -25.87
CA HIS A 84 -1.50 0.69 -27.10
C HIS A 84 -0.90 -0.46 -27.91
N ASP A 85 -0.13 -1.35 -27.28
CA ASP A 85 0.41 -2.54 -27.94
C ASP A 85 -0.71 -3.49 -28.40
N ALA A 86 -1.75 -3.71 -27.57
CA ALA A 86 -2.86 -4.57 -27.95
C ALA A 86 -3.64 -4.06 -29.17
N ILE A 87 -3.89 -2.75 -29.26
CA ILE A 87 -4.58 -2.13 -30.41
C ILE A 87 -3.67 -2.18 -31.64
N THR A 88 -2.41 -1.77 -31.50
CA THR A 88 -1.46 -1.72 -32.63
C THR A 88 -1.09 -3.08 -33.19
N SER A 89 -1.10 -4.14 -32.36
CA SER A 89 -0.93 -5.53 -32.78
C SER A 89 -2.23 -6.19 -33.30
N GLY A 90 -3.38 -5.53 -33.14
CA GLY A 90 -4.69 -6.05 -33.52
C GLY A 90 -5.28 -7.10 -32.57
N ARG A 91 -4.70 -7.27 -31.37
CA ARG A 91 -5.22 -8.11 -30.28
C ARG A 91 -6.43 -7.50 -29.58
N LEU A 92 -6.56 -6.18 -29.63
CA LEU A 92 -7.70 -5.43 -29.13
C LEU A 92 -8.33 -4.58 -30.25
N LYS A 93 -9.64 -4.65 -30.39
CA LYS A 93 -10.44 -3.98 -31.42
C LYS A 93 -11.71 -3.38 -30.83
N SER A 94 -12.35 -2.50 -31.62
CA SER A 94 -13.61 -1.85 -31.24
C SER A 94 -14.68 -2.88 -30.83
N GLY A 95 -15.45 -2.56 -29.79
CA GLY A 95 -16.53 -3.40 -29.30
C GLY A 95 -16.10 -4.64 -28.49
N GLN A 96 -14.80 -4.88 -28.29
CA GLN A 96 -14.36 -5.91 -27.36
C GLN A 96 -14.49 -5.47 -25.91
N THR A 97 -14.74 -6.45 -25.03
CA THR A 97 -14.69 -6.25 -23.59
C THR A 97 -13.31 -6.61 -23.03
N ILE A 98 -12.91 -5.88 -22.00
CA ILE A 98 -11.70 -6.08 -21.23
C ILE A 98 -12.06 -6.63 -19.85
N PHE A 99 -11.43 -7.73 -19.43
CA PHE A 99 -11.54 -8.28 -18.09
C PHE A 99 -10.23 -8.08 -17.33
N GLU A 100 -10.31 -7.61 -16.08
CA GLU A 100 -9.14 -7.43 -15.22
C GLU A 100 -9.50 -7.59 -13.74
N ALA A 101 -8.62 -8.26 -12.99
CA ALA A 101 -8.66 -8.26 -11.53
C ALA A 101 -7.85 -7.08 -11.00
N THR A 102 -8.48 -6.20 -10.23
CA THR A 102 -7.83 -4.94 -9.81
C THR A 102 -8.13 -4.57 -8.37
N SER A 103 -7.07 -4.19 -7.64
CA SER A 103 -7.17 -3.61 -6.30
C SER A 103 -7.47 -2.10 -6.32
N GLY A 104 -7.91 -1.55 -7.45
CA GLY A 104 -8.33 -0.14 -7.58
C GLY A 104 -7.71 0.54 -8.82
N ASN A 105 -6.58 1.21 -8.62
CA ASN A 105 -5.98 2.16 -9.56
C ASN A 105 -5.79 1.66 -11.01
N PHE A 106 -5.45 0.39 -11.22
CA PHE A 106 -5.31 -0.15 -12.58
C PHE A 106 -6.66 -0.30 -13.29
N GLY A 107 -7.71 -0.67 -12.55
CA GLY A 107 -9.09 -0.65 -13.04
C GLY A 107 -9.55 0.74 -13.42
N ILE A 108 -9.31 1.73 -12.56
CA ILE A 108 -9.65 3.14 -12.83
C ILE A 108 -8.91 3.65 -14.08
N ALA A 109 -7.64 3.27 -14.25
CA ALA A 109 -6.85 3.57 -15.44
C ALA A 109 -7.47 2.94 -16.71
N LEU A 110 -7.89 1.68 -16.66
CA LEU A 110 -8.60 1.03 -17.77
C LEU A 110 -9.96 1.66 -18.04
N GLY A 111 -10.60 2.26 -17.04
CA GLY A 111 -11.86 3.00 -17.18
C GLY A 111 -11.82 4.11 -18.23
N GLN A 112 -10.64 4.68 -18.51
CA GLN A 112 -10.49 5.66 -19.60
C GLN A 112 -10.90 5.10 -20.96
N LEU A 113 -10.81 3.78 -21.14
CA LEU A 113 -11.15 3.10 -22.40
C LEU A 113 -12.66 3.12 -22.68
N THR A 114 -13.51 3.31 -21.67
CA THR A 114 -14.96 3.44 -21.87
C THR A 114 -15.31 4.69 -22.67
N LYS A 115 -14.45 5.72 -22.62
CA LYS A 115 -14.60 6.97 -23.37
C LYS A 115 -14.37 6.80 -24.88
N ILE A 116 -13.69 5.73 -25.28
CA ILE A 116 -13.43 5.39 -26.68
C ILE A 116 -14.22 4.17 -27.16
N GLY A 117 -15.27 3.77 -26.43
CA GLY A 117 -16.20 2.73 -26.85
C GLY A 117 -15.77 1.29 -26.58
N LEU A 118 -14.79 1.08 -25.68
CA LEU A 118 -14.45 -0.24 -25.18
C LEU A 118 -15.16 -0.52 -23.85
N ASP A 119 -15.57 -1.76 -23.65
CA ASP A 119 -16.17 -2.18 -22.38
C ASP A 119 -15.10 -2.67 -21.41
N VAL A 120 -15.22 -2.30 -20.13
CA VAL A 120 -14.32 -2.77 -19.08
C VAL A 120 -15.13 -3.45 -17.98
N VAL A 121 -14.73 -4.67 -17.62
CA VAL A 121 -15.26 -5.46 -16.51
C VAL A 121 -14.14 -5.69 -15.50
N ALA A 122 -14.28 -5.06 -14.33
CA ALA A 122 -13.33 -5.17 -13.23
C ALA A 122 -13.82 -6.15 -12.17
N LEU A 123 -13.01 -7.16 -11.86
CA LEU A 123 -13.20 -8.00 -10.69
C LEU A 123 -12.57 -7.29 -9.50
N VAL A 124 -13.38 -6.98 -8.49
CA VAL A 124 -12.96 -6.18 -7.33
C VAL A 124 -13.30 -6.85 -6.01
N SER A 125 -12.46 -6.63 -4.99
CA SER A 125 -12.77 -7.07 -3.63
C SER A 125 -13.80 -6.15 -2.97
N ARG A 126 -14.75 -6.71 -2.21
CA ARG A 126 -15.63 -5.93 -1.32
C ARG A 126 -14.88 -5.14 -0.23
N LYS A 127 -13.61 -5.44 0.02
CA LYS A 127 -12.77 -4.70 0.99
C LYS A 127 -12.18 -3.41 0.43
N LEU A 128 -12.41 -3.08 -0.85
CA LEU A 128 -11.94 -1.82 -1.41
C LEU A 128 -12.55 -0.62 -0.68
N GLN A 129 -11.74 0.42 -0.54
CA GLN A 129 -12.16 1.67 0.06
C GLN A 129 -13.28 2.32 -0.77
N GLU A 130 -14.22 2.99 -0.10
CA GLU A 130 -15.42 3.57 -0.74
C GLU A 130 -15.06 4.55 -1.87
N GLY A 131 -14.05 5.41 -1.67
CA GLY A 131 -13.61 6.36 -2.70
C GLY A 131 -13.08 5.67 -3.97
N VAL A 132 -12.46 4.49 -3.84
CA VAL A 132 -12.02 3.70 -5.00
C VAL A 132 -13.22 3.14 -5.77
N PHE A 133 -14.26 2.68 -5.07
CA PHE A 133 -15.51 2.25 -5.69
C PHE A 133 -16.22 3.39 -6.42
N GLU A 134 -16.27 4.57 -5.82
CA GLU A 134 -16.84 5.77 -6.44
C GLU A 134 -16.12 6.10 -7.75
N GLU A 135 -14.78 6.11 -7.76
CA GLU A 135 -14.02 6.37 -8.98
C GLU A 135 -14.21 5.31 -10.08
N LEU A 136 -14.23 4.03 -9.71
CA LEU A 136 -14.49 2.96 -10.68
C LEU A 136 -15.88 3.12 -11.36
N ARG A 137 -16.90 3.49 -10.58
CA ARG A 137 -18.25 3.74 -11.10
C ARG A 137 -18.31 5.00 -11.97
N ASN A 138 -17.58 6.06 -11.60
CA ASN A 138 -17.52 7.30 -12.36
C ASN A 138 -16.91 7.10 -13.76
N GLU A 139 -15.97 6.17 -13.90
CA GLU A 139 -15.39 5.79 -15.19
C GLU A 139 -16.27 4.82 -16.00
N LYS A 140 -17.52 4.57 -15.57
CA LYS A 140 -18.50 3.68 -16.22
C LYS A 140 -17.99 2.24 -16.40
N ILE A 141 -17.08 1.81 -15.53
CA ILE A 141 -16.59 0.42 -15.52
C ILE A 141 -17.69 -0.48 -14.96
N ARG A 142 -17.89 -1.65 -15.57
CA ARG A 142 -18.77 -2.70 -15.06
C ARG A 142 -18.02 -3.48 -13.98
N ILE A 143 -18.63 -3.67 -12.81
CA ILE A 143 -17.94 -4.23 -11.64
C ILE A 143 -18.54 -5.59 -11.29
N ILE A 144 -17.68 -6.58 -11.07
CA ILE A 144 -18.03 -7.84 -10.41
C ILE A 144 -17.48 -7.77 -8.98
N ASN A 145 -18.39 -7.72 -8.01
CA ASN A 145 -18.04 -7.65 -6.61
C ASN A 145 -17.74 -9.04 -6.05
N LEU A 146 -16.57 -9.18 -5.43
CA LEU A 146 -16.10 -10.41 -4.85
C LEU A 146 -15.98 -10.30 -3.34
N ASP A 147 -16.44 -11.33 -2.66
CA ASP A 147 -16.43 -11.46 -1.21
C ASP A 147 -15.04 -11.82 -0.65
N MET A 148 -13.99 -11.64 -1.47
CA MET A 148 -12.65 -12.17 -1.30
C MET A 148 -11.62 -11.09 -1.64
N ASP A 149 -10.41 -11.21 -1.09
CA ASP A 149 -9.32 -10.30 -1.41
C ASP A 149 -8.66 -10.71 -2.74
N ILE A 150 -8.17 -9.73 -3.50
CA ILE A 150 -7.35 -9.94 -4.70
C ILE A 150 -5.88 -10.17 -4.29
N CYS A 151 -5.56 -9.90 -3.02
CA CYS A 151 -4.24 -9.99 -2.44
C CYS A 151 -4.05 -11.18 -1.49
N PRO A 152 -4.13 -12.42 -2.01
CA PRO A 152 -3.10 -13.40 -1.71
C PRO A 152 -2.33 -13.77 -2.98
N ALA A 153 -1.01 -13.95 -2.86
CA ALA A 153 -0.18 -14.43 -3.97
C ALA A 153 -0.59 -15.87 -4.35
N PRO A 154 -0.36 -16.31 -5.60
CA PRO A 154 -0.54 -17.71 -5.99
C PRO A 154 0.25 -18.62 -5.03
N GLY A 155 -0.44 -19.54 -4.34
CA GLY A 155 0.20 -20.56 -3.50
C GLY A 155 0.07 -20.40 -1.98
N MET A 156 -0.66 -19.40 -1.47
CA MET A 156 -1.05 -19.35 -0.05
C MET A 156 -2.04 -20.49 0.26
N LYS A 157 -1.60 -21.47 1.06
CA LYS A 157 -2.45 -22.58 1.53
C LYS A 157 -3.34 -22.12 2.68
N GLU A 158 -4.52 -21.59 2.37
CA GLU A 158 -5.64 -21.59 3.32
C GLU A 158 -6.55 -22.80 3.02
N SER A 159 -7.17 -23.35 4.08
CA SER A 159 -8.09 -24.48 3.96
C SER A 159 -9.26 -24.13 3.04
N PRO A 160 -9.43 -24.83 1.90
CA PRO A 160 -10.42 -24.46 0.89
C PRO A 160 -11.83 -24.59 1.46
N ASN A 161 -12.53 -23.45 1.63
CA ASN A 161 -13.95 -23.45 1.92
C ASN A 161 -14.72 -23.64 0.59
N VAL A 162 -14.82 -24.89 0.15
CA VAL A 162 -15.51 -25.29 -1.10
C VAL A 162 -16.95 -24.79 -1.14
N LEU A 163 -17.63 -24.70 0.02
CA LEU A 163 -18.99 -24.20 0.11
C LEU A 163 -19.05 -22.68 -0.17
N ALA A 164 -18.11 -21.91 0.38
CA ALA A 164 -17.99 -20.48 0.09
C ALA A 164 -17.66 -20.25 -1.40
N ALA A 165 -16.71 -21.00 -1.97
CA ALA A 165 -16.34 -20.90 -3.38
C ALA A 165 -17.54 -21.15 -4.32
N ARG A 166 -18.41 -22.14 -4.01
CA ARG A 166 -19.64 -22.40 -4.75
C ARG A 166 -20.64 -21.25 -4.68
N ALA A 167 -20.87 -20.69 -3.50
CA ALA A 167 -21.78 -19.56 -3.32
C ALA A 167 -21.27 -18.32 -4.07
N THR A 168 -19.97 -18.04 -3.97
CA THR A 168 -19.32 -16.96 -4.72
C THR A 168 -19.41 -17.18 -6.22
N ALA A 169 -19.19 -18.41 -6.72
CA ALA A 169 -19.35 -18.73 -8.14
C ALA A 169 -20.77 -18.47 -8.64
N ALA A 170 -21.80 -18.88 -7.89
CA ALA A 170 -23.19 -18.62 -8.25
C ALA A 170 -23.51 -17.11 -8.31
N ASN A 171 -22.99 -16.33 -7.35
CA ASN A 171 -23.13 -14.87 -7.34
C ASN A 171 -22.44 -14.22 -8.55
N ILE A 172 -21.22 -14.65 -8.89
CA ILE A 172 -20.50 -14.15 -10.08
C ILE A 172 -21.26 -14.49 -11.36
N ARG A 173 -21.80 -15.71 -11.47
CA ARG A 173 -22.63 -16.12 -12.61
C ARG A 173 -23.84 -15.21 -12.80
N SER A 174 -24.53 -14.85 -11.70
CA SER A 174 -25.67 -13.91 -11.74
C SER A 174 -25.21 -12.54 -12.26
N GLN A 175 -24.16 -11.98 -11.66
CA GLN A 175 -23.61 -10.69 -12.07
C GLN A 175 -23.17 -10.69 -13.54
N LEU A 176 -22.46 -11.72 -14.01
CA LEU A 176 -22.09 -11.85 -15.43
C LEU A 176 -23.32 -11.87 -16.34
N SER A 177 -24.37 -12.58 -15.96
CA SER A 177 -25.63 -12.63 -16.73
C SER A 177 -26.30 -11.25 -16.79
N GLU A 178 -26.33 -10.52 -15.67
CA GLU A 178 -26.84 -9.14 -15.60
C GLU A 178 -26.02 -8.17 -16.47
N LEU A 179 -24.72 -8.42 -16.62
CA LEU A 179 -23.85 -7.67 -17.52
C LEU A 179 -23.97 -8.09 -19.00
N GLY A 180 -24.84 -9.05 -19.31
CA GLY A 180 -25.14 -9.50 -20.68
C GLY A 180 -24.28 -10.67 -21.17
N PHE A 181 -23.51 -11.32 -20.31
CA PHE A 181 -22.73 -12.51 -20.69
C PHE A 181 -23.58 -13.78 -20.67
N ASP A 182 -23.36 -14.66 -21.65
CA ASP A 182 -24.07 -15.94 -21.74
C ASP A 182 -23.76 -16.83 -20.50
N PRO A 183 -24.76 -17.18 -19.68
CA PRO A 183 -24.55 -18.02 -18.51
C PRO A 183 -24.11 -19.45 -18.88
N THR A 184 -24.44 -19.95 -20.08
CA THR A 184 -24.06 -21.31 -20.49
C THR A 184 -22.55 -21.44 -20.72
N VAL A 185 -21.87 -20.35 -21.08
CA VAL A 185 -20.40 -20.29 -21.18
C VAL A 185 -19.78 -20.42 -19.79
N PHE A 186 -20.33 -19.73 -18.79
CA PHE A 186 -19.91 -19.89 -17.40
C PHE A 186 -20.14 -21.31 -16.91
N ASP A 187 -21.32 -21.89 -17.19
CA ASP A 187 -21.70 -23.22 -16.70
C ASP A 187 -20.72 -24.31 -17.16
N LYS A 188 -20.19 -24.21 -18.40
CA LYS A 188 -19.14 -25.10 -18.93
C LYS A 188 -17.80 -24.97 -18.19
N ALA A 189 -17.49 -23.79 -17.64
CA ALA A 189 -16.25 -23.50 -16.92
C ALA A 189 -16.42 -23.52 -15.38
N SER A 190 -17.62 -23.84 -14.87
CA SER A 190 -17.98 -23.69 -13.46
C SER A 190 -17.04 -24.43 -12.49
N SER A 191 -16.53 -25.60 -12.89
CA SER A 191 -15.56 -26.36 -12.09
C SER A 191 -14.23 -25.62 -11.94
N GLU A 192 -13.71 -25.04 -13.03
CA GLU A 192 -12.44 -24.30 -13.03
C GLU A 192 -12.58 -22.98 -12.25
N VAL A 193 -13.73 -22.29 -12.41
CA VAL A 193 -14.08 -21.10 -11.62
C VAL A 193 -14.09 -21.41 -10.12
N GLN A 194 -14.75 -22.50 -9.71
CA GLN A 194 -14.81 -22.91 -8.30
C GLN A 194 -13.43 -23.27 -7.75
N GLU A 195 -12.57 -23.89 -8.56
CA GLU A 195 -11.20 -24.23 -8.17
C GLU A 195 -10.35 -22.97 -7.92
N LEU A 196 -10.41 -21.99 -8.83
CA LEU A 196 -9.71 -20.71 -8.69
C LEU A 196 -10.22 -19.93 -7.47
N LEU A 197 -11.54 -19.88 -7.27
CA LEU A 197 -12.13 -19.24 -6.09
C LEU A 197 -11.74 -19.95 -4.79
N ALA A 198 -11.70 -21.28 -4.75
CA ALA A 198 -11.25 -22.02 -3.58
C ALA A 198 -9.79 -21.72 -3.20
N LYS A 199 -8.95 -21.38 -4.19
CA LYS A 199 -7.56 -20.92 -4.03
C LYS A 199 -7.43 -19.40 -3.82
N GLN A 200 -8.54 -18.66 -3.86
CA GLN A 200 -8.57 -17.19 -3.86
C GLN A 200 -7.76 -16.55 -5.01
N ASP A 201 -7.63 -17.25 -6.14
CA ASP A 201 -6.82 -16.82 -7.28
C ASP A 201 -7.65 -15.95 -8.24
N ILE A 202 -7.93 -14.72 -7.80
CA ILE A 202 -8.77 -13.78 -8.55
C ILE A 202 -8.10 -13.31 -9.83
N ILE A 203 -6.76 -13.28 -9.86
CA ILE A 203 -5.99 -12.89 -11.04
C ILE A 203 -6.24 -13.87 -12.18
N ASN A 204 -6.07 -15.18 -11.94
CA ASN A 204 -6.32 -16.18 -12.97
C ASN A 204 -7.82 -16.35 -13.25
N LEU A 205 -8.70 -16.01 -12.31
CA LEU A 205 -10.14 -15.95 -12.56
C LEU A 205 -10.50 -14.88 -13.62
N ALA A 206 -9.91 -13.69 -13.55
CA ALA A 206 -10.13 -12.66 -14.58
C ALA A 206 -9.63 -13.11 -15.96
N LYS A 207 -8.47 -13.78 -16.02
CA LYS A 207 -7.95 -14.36 -17.27
C LYS A 207 -8.85 -15.45 -17.82
N LEU A 208 -9.40 -16.30 -16.96
CA LEU A 208 -10.34 -17.34 -17.34
C LEU A 208 -11.59 -16.71 -17.97
N PHE A 209 -12.17 -15.68 -17.34
CA PHE A 209 -13.31 -14.97 -17.91
C PHE A 209 -12.99 -14.30 -19.24
N ALA A 210 -11.84 -13.64 -19.35
CA ALA A 210 -11.38 -13.10 -20.62
C ALA A 210 -11.35 -14.18 -21.70
N LYS A 211 -10.75 -15.33 -21.41
CA LYS A 211 -10.61 -16.45 -22.33
C LYS A 211 -11.95 -17.06 -22.75
N ILE A 212 -12.81 -17.45 -21.80
CA ILE A 212 -14.05 -18.17 -22.12
C ILE A 212 -15.08 -17.28 -22.84
N TYR A 213 -15.05 -15.97 -22.60
CA TYR A 213 -15.90 -15.00 -23.26
C TYR A 213 -15.24 -14.32 -24.48
N ASN A 214 -14.07 -14.78 -24.92
CA ASN A 214 -13.34 -14.21 -26.06
C ASN A 214 -13.11 -12.68 -25.94
N CYS A 215 -12.75 -12.26 -24.74
CA CYS A 215 -12.47 -10.90 -24.32
C CYS A 215 -10.95 -10.71 -24.09
N PHE A 216 -10.52 -9.46 -23.93
CA PHE A 216 -9.11 -9.12 -23.70
C PHE A 216 -8.77 -9.07 -22.20
N CYS A 217 -7.58 -9.54 -21.81
CA CYS A 217 -7.04 -9.35 -20.46
C CYS A 217 -5.68 -8.64 -20.55
N PRO A 218 -5.48 -7.49 -19.89
CA PRO A 218 -4.20 -6.80 -19.84
C PRO A 218 -3.11 -7.56 -19.07
N GLU A 219 -3.52 -8.35 -18.07
CA GLU A 219 -2.66 -9.21 -17.26
C GLU A 219 -1.55 -8.46 -16.51
N GLN A 220 -1.87 -7.40 -15.76
CA GLN A 220 -0.84 -6.51 -15.17
C GLN A 220 0.22 -7.23 -14.30
N TYR A 221 -0.12 -8.39 -13.74
CA TYR A 221 0.76 -9.18 -12.88
C TYR A 221 1.76 -10.04 -13.66
N ASP A 222 1.49 -10.32 -14.93
CA ASP A 222 2.28 -11.23 -15.75
C ASP A 222 2.84 -10.55 -17.01
N ASN A 223 2.25 -9.44 -17.42
CA ASN A 223 2.63 -8.70 -18.62
C ASN A 223 3.89 -7.86 -18.38
N ASP A 224 4.99 -8.21 -19.05
CA ASP A 224 6.30 -7.53 -18.89
C ASP A 224 6.24 -6.04 -19.25
N MET A 225 5.25 -5.61 -20.02
CA MET A 225 5.01 -4.19 -20.31
C MET A 225 4.71 -3.37 -19.05
N ASN A 226 4.21 -4.02 -17.98
CA ASN A 226 4.03 -3.38 -16.68
C ASN A 226 5.36 -2.89 -16.11
N THR A 227 6.42 -3.67 -16.26
CA THR A 227 7.77 -3.29 -15.83
C THR A 227 8.45 -2.38 -16.86
N GLU A 228 8.27 -2.71 -18.14
CA GLU A 228 9.00 -2.08 -19.25
C GLU A 228 8.69 -0.59 -19.38
N VAL A 229 7.41 -0.19 -19.24
CA VAL A 229 7.04 1.23 -19.32
C VAL A 229 7.81 2.09 -18.31
N HIS A 230 8.09 1.56 -17.13
CA HIS A 230 8.83 2.30 -16.12
C HIS A 230 10.33 2.38 -16.44
N ARG A 231 10.87 1.39 -17.17
CA ARG A 231 12.25 1.37 -17.64
C ARG A 231 12.48 2.32 -18.82
N VAL A 232 11.53 2.39 -19.76
CA VAL A 232 11.69 3.14 -21.03
C VAL A 232 10.99 4.49 -21.05
N VAL A 233 10.08 4.75 -20.11
CA VAL A 233 9.40 6.05 -19.98
C VAL A 233 9.71 6.68 -18.63
N THR A 234 9.25 6.08 -17.51
CA THR A 234 9.29 6.76 -16.20
C THR A 234 10.70 7.10 -15.73
N ALA A 235 11.67 6.17 -15.83
CA ALA A 235 13.04 6.43 -15.41
C ALA A 235 13.76 7.44 -16.32
N PRO A 236 13.72 7.31 -17.67
CA PRO A 236 14.23 8.34 -18.57
C PRO A 236 13.61 9.72 -18.34
N GLU A 237 12.31 9.77 -18.04
CA GLU A 237 11.59 11.01 -17.75
C GLU A 237 12.15 11.72 -16.52
N ILE A 238 12.36 10.98 -15.42
CA ILE A 238 12.99 11.52 -14.21
C ILE A 238 14.39 12.03 -14.53
N ASP A 239 15.17 11.24 -15.27
CA ASP A 239 16.56 11.56 -15.57
C ASP A 239 16.69 12.78 -16.50
N GLN A 240 15.81 12.90 -17.50
CA GLN A 240 15.71 14.08 -18.36
C GLN A 240 15.40 15.33 -17.54
N GLN A 241 14.41 15.26 -16.64
CA GLN A 241 14.01 16.37 -15.78
C GLN A 241 15.11 16.77 -14.78
N LEU A 242 15.94 15.82 -14.32
CA LEU A 242 17.10 16.12 -13.49
C LEU A 242 18.21 16.80 -14.30
N HIS A 243 18.50 16.33 -15.52
CA HIS A 243 19.49 16.97 -16.39
C HIS A 243 19.10 18.41 -16.75
N GLU A 244 17.83 18.68 -16.98
CA GLU A 244 17.29 20.04 -17.17
C GLU A 244 17.55 20.96 -15.96
N LYS A 245 17.76 20.38 -14.78
CA LYS A 245 18.12 21.07 -13.53
C LYS A 245 19.62 21.04 -13.21
N GLY A 246 20.46 20.57 -14.13
CA GLY A 246 21.91 20.40 -13.90
C GLY A 246 22.27 19.28 -12.93
N GLN A 247 21.36 18.32 -12.71
CA GLN A 247 21.55 17.15 -11.87
C GLN A 247 21.54 15.86 -12.71
N SER A 248 21.88 14.72 -12.11
CA SER A 248 21.82 13.41 -12.78
C SER A 248 21.18 12.40 -11.84
N LEU A 249 20.32 11.52 -12.38
CA LEU A 249 19.70 10.43 -11.61
C LEU A 249 20.74 9.50 -10.98
N GLU A 250 21.95 9.44 -11.53
CA GLU A 250 23.08 8.76 -10.91
C GLU A 250 23.23 9.16 -9.43
N ASN A 251 23.11 10.43 -9.11
CA ASN A 251 23.36 10.92 -7.75
C ASN A 251 22.16 10.79 -6.81
N PHE A 252 21.08 10.11 -7.23
CA PHE A 252 19.83 10.00 -6.48
C PHE A 252 19.50 8.55 -6.12
N ARG A 253 18.89 8.39 -4.94
CA ARG A 253 18.18 7.19 -4.53
C ARG A 253 16.71 7.33 -4.87
N ILE A 254 16.11 6.33 -5.50
CA ILE A 254 14.66 6.35 -5.79
C ILE A 254 13.93 5.55 -4.71
N VAL A 255 12.78 6.03 -4.27
CA VAL A 255 11.96 5.39 -3.24
C VAL A 255 10.53 5.23 -3.74
N CYS A 256 10.04 3.99 -3.75
CA CYS A 256 8.67 3.67 -4.14
C CYS A 256 8.08 2.57 -3.27
N THR A 257 6.75 2.55 -3.14
CA THR A 257 6.03 1.44 -2.50
C THR A 257 5.81 0.27 -3.46
N PHE A 258 5.58 -0.93 -2.91
CA PHE A 258 5.43 -2.14 -3.71
C PHE A 258 3.97 -2.58 -3.88
N GLY A 259 3.51 -2.64 -5.14
CA GLY A 259 2.22 -3.22 -5.53
C GLY A 259 2.39 -4.47 -6.38
N THR A 260 2.36 -4.31 -7.70
CA THR A 260 2.60 -5.39 -8.68
C THR A 260 4.09 -5.68 -8.90
N GLY A 261 4.97 -4.73 -8.56
CA GLY A 261 6.40 -4.76 -8.87
C GLY A 261 6.80 -4.11 -10.19
N GLY A 262 5.83 -3.66 -11.01
CA GLY A 262 6.12 -2.97 -12.28
C GLY A 262 7.02 -1.74 -12.09
N THR A 263 6.64 -0.83 -11.19
CA THR A 263 7.39 0.40 -10.92
C THR A 263 8.79 0.12 -10.37
N SER A 264 8.91 -0.73 -9.35
CA SER A 264 10.21 -1.07 -8.76
C SER A 264 11.11 -1.82 -9.75
N GLY A 265 10.55 -2.74 -10.53
CA GLY A 265 11.29 -3.50 -11.53
C GLY A 265 11.83 -2.59 -12.64
N GLY A 266 11.00 -1.71 -13.21
CA GLY A 266 11.44 -0.88 -14.34
C GLY A 266 12.46 0.19 -13.93
N LEU A 267 12.23 0.85 -12.80
CA LEU A 267 13.16 1.85 -12.27
C LEU A 267 14.53 1.22 -11.92
N SER A 268 14.53 0.06 -11.25
CA SER A 268 15.79 -0.62 -10.89
C SER A 268 16.57 -1.12 -12.10
N ARG A 269 15.89 -1.62 -13.14
CA ARG A 269 16.52 -2.03 -14.40
C ARG A 269 17.20 -0.85 -15.10
N TYR A 270 16.50 0.28 -15.25
CA TYR A 270 17.07 1.47 -15.89
C TYR A 270 18.35 1.94 -15.20
N ILE A 271 18.32 2.09 -13.87
CA ILE A 271 19.49 2.57 -13.12
C ILE A 271 20.65 1.59 -13.22
N THR A 272 20.38 0.28 -13.16
CA THR A 272 21.43 -0.74 -13.27
C THR A 272 22.04 -0.73 -14.67
N GLU A 273 21.21 -0.66 -15.72
CA GLU A 273 21.65 -0.65 -17.12
C GLU A 273 22.45 0.62 -17.47
N LYS A 274 22.00 1.78 -17.00
CA LYS A 274 22.62 3.07 -17.35
C LYS A 274 23.80 3.45 -16.46
N TYR A 275 23.72 3.17 -15.16
CA TYR A 275 24.68 3.66 -14.16
C TYR A 275 25.41 2.53 -13.40
N GLY A 276 25.16 1.26 -13.74
CA GLY A 276 25.87 0.12 -13.15
C GLY A 276 25.69 -0.05 -11.64
N LYS A 277 24.61 0.50 -11.06
CA LYS A 277 24.40 0.50 -9.60
C LYS A 277 22.97 0.27 -9.17
N LYS A 278 22.83 -0.11 -7.90
CA LYS A 278 21.54 -0.23 -7.21
C LYS A 278 21.30 1.04 -6.40
N SER A 279 20.26 1.81 -6.72
CA SER A 279 19.85 2.98 -5.93
C SER A 279 18.34 3.01 -5.60
N LEU A 280 17.59 1.98 -5.98
CA LEU A 280 16.17 1.88 -5.70
C LEU A 280 15.91 1.27 -4.32
N HIS A 281 15.16 1.98 -3.48
CA HIS A 281 14.62 1.49 -2.22
C HIS A 281 13.13 1.20 -2.35
N VAL A 282 12.72 0.03 -1.89
CA VAL A 282 11.32 -0.42 -1.93
C VAL A 282 10.72 -0.38 -0.54
N VAL A 283 9.52 0.19 -0.43
CA VAL A 283 8.82 0.38 0.83
C VAL A 283 7.57 -0.50 0.88
N PHE A 284 7.42 -1.20 1.99
CA PHE A 284 6.28 -2.05 2.33
C PHE A 284 5.65 -1.52 3.62
N PRO A 285 4.32 -1.62 3.78
CA PRO A 285 3.73 -1.53 5.11
C PRO A 285 4.17 -2.73 5.95
N VAL A 286 4.23 -2.56 7.27
CA VAL A 286 4.44 -3.69 8.19
C VAL A 286 3.30 -4.71 8.03
N GLY A 287 3.61 -5.98 8.32
CA GLY A 287 2.64 -7.08 8.22
C GLY A 287 1.29 -6.77 8.87
N GLY A 288 0.20 -7.14 8.19
CA GLY A 288 -1.17 -6.95 8.68
C GLY A 288 -1.72 -5.51 8.59
N GLN A 289 -0.97 -4.54 8.08
CA GLN A 289 -1.51 -3.23 7.73
C GLN A 289 -2.02 -3.20 6.29
N ASP A 290 -3.15 -2.51 6.12
CA ASP A 290 -3.74 -2.28 4.82
C ASP A 290 -3.41 -0.86 4.36
N VAL A 291 -2.76 -0.76 3.20
CA VAL A 291 -2.47 0.48 2.49
C VAL A 291 -2.97 0.28 1.08
N ALA A 292 -3.89 1.13 0.63
CA ALA A 292 -4.61 0.88 -0.61
C ALA A 292 -3.67 0.62 -1.80
N GLY A 293 -3.79 -0.57 -2.40
CA GLY A 293 -3.03 -0.98 -3.58
C GLY A 293 -1.55 -1.34 -3.34
N ILE A 294 -1.10 -1.38 -2.08
CA ILE A 294 0.26 -1.73 -1.68
C ILE A 294 0.26 -3.05 -0.91
N ARG A 295 1.23 -3.92 -1.21
CA ARG A 295 1.38 -5.23 -0.57
C ARG A 295 2.35 -5.14 0.59
N THR A 296 2.10 -5.92 1.63
CA THR A 296 3.13 -6.24 2.63
C THR A 296 4.21 -7.14 2.01
N LYS A 297 5.39 -7.18 2.64
CA LYS A 297 6.55 -7.90 2.10
C LYS A 297 6.32 -9.40 1.95
N ASP A 298 5.62 -10.02 2.89
CA ASP A 298 5.22 -11.43 2.84
C ASP A 298 4.31 -11.71 1.62
N LYS A 299 3.38 -10.80 1.31
CA LYS A 299 2.47 -10.89 0.15
C LYS A 299 3.13 -10.55 -1.19
N ALA A 300 4.32 -9.97 -1.18
CA ALA A 300 5.11 -9.72 -2.39
C ALA A 300 5.91 -10.95 -2.84
N SER A 301 6.23 -11.84 -1.90
CA SER A 301 7.01 -13.04 -2.17
C SER A 301 6.29 -13.95 -3.16
N GLY A 302 7.02 -14.41 -4.19
CA GLY A 302 6.48 -15.27 -5.25
C GLY A 302 5.84 -14.54 -6.44
N LEU A 303 5.72 -13.21 -6.40
CA LEU A 303 5.25 -12.45 -7.57
C LEU A 303 6.35 -12.32 -8.63
N LYS A 304 5.97 -12.39 -9.91
CA LYS A 304 6.87 -12.32 -11.07
C LYS A 304 7.84 -11.13 -11.01
N PHE A 305 7.35 -9.95 -10.64
CA PHE A 305 8.13 -8.71 -10.64
C PHE A 305 8.72 -8.34 -9.28
N TYR A 306 8.65 -9.23 -8.28
CA TYR A 306 9.36 -9.03 -7.02
C TYR A 306 10.81 -9.53 -7.17
N GLU A 307 11.73 -8.62 -7.52
CA GLU A 307 13.15 -8.91 -7.73
C GLU A 307 14.02 -8.26 -6.63
N PRO A 308 14.00 -8.78 -5.37
CA PRO A 308 14.66 -8.15 -4.23
C PRO A 308 16.16 -7.91 -4.42
N ASP A 309 16.83 -8.78 -5.18
CA ASP A 309 18.27 -8.68 -5.46
C ASP A 309 18.63 -7.45 -6.29
N ARG A 310 17.67 -6.81 -6.97
CA ARG A 310 17.92 -5.57 -7.72
C ARG A 310 17.85 -4.32 -6.86
N TYR A 311 17.28 -4.42 -5.65
CA TYR A 311 17.03 -3.26 -4.80
C TYR A 311 18.27 -2.90 -3.98
N ALA A 312 18.47 -1.59 -3.75
CA ALA A 312 19.47 -1.08 -2.82
C ALA A 312 19.05 -1.29 -1.36
N GLY A 313 17.74 -1.32 -1.09
CA GLY A 313 17.19 -1.63 0.22
C GLY A 313 15.69 -1.87 0.19
N GLN A 314 15.21 -2.53 1.24
CA GLN A 314 13.80 -2.79 1.47
C GLN A 314 13.44 -2.31 2.87
N HIS A 315 12.32 -1.61 2.99
CA HIS A 315 11.90 -0.97 4.24
C HIS A 315 10.48 -1.38 4.57
N GLU A 316 10.26 -1.83 5.80
CA GLU A 316 8.91 -2.08 6.34
C GLU A 316 8.54 -0.93 7.28
N ILE A 317 7.46 -0.22 6.95
CA ILE A 317 7.09 1.04 7.58
C ILE A 317 5.71 0.93 8.22
N ASP A 318 5.57 1.46 9.43
CA ASP A 318 4.27 1.61 10.08
C ASP A 318 3.48 2.75 9.42
N PHE A 319 2.43 2.37 8.68
CA PHE A 319 1.57 3.30 7.97
C PHE A 319 0.84 4.29 8.90
N GLU A 320 0.56 3.92 10.15
CA GLU A 320 -0.07 4.85 11.10
C GLU A 320 0.82 6.07 11.35
N GLN A 321 2.14 5.92 11.31
CA GLN A 321 3.07 7.06 11.39
C GLN A 321 2.99 7.94 10.14
N ALA A 322 2.90 7.30 8.97
CA ALA A 322 2.84 7.98 7.69
C ALA A 322 1.54 8.79 7.49
N LYS A 323 0.43 8.46 8.18
CA LYS A 323 -0.83 9.23 8.10
C LYS A 323 -0.69 10.68 8.54
N ARG A 324 0.15 10.97 9.54
CA ARG A 324 0.42 12.35 9.99
C ARG A 324 1.15 13.15 8.92
N LEU A 325 2.14 12.53 8.30
CA LEU A 325 2.86 13.09 7.15
C LEU A 325 1.91 13.31 5.97
N LEU A 326 1.05 12.33 5.66
CA LEU A 326 0.03 12.46 4.61
C LEU A 326 -0.83 13.70 4.84
N LYS A 327 -1.38 13.84 6.06
CA LYS A 327 -2.20 14.99 6.44
C LYS A 327 -1.46 16.31 6.24
N PHE A 328 -0.23 16.42 6.73
CA PHE A 328 0.57 17.64 6.60
C PHE A 328 0.73 18.07 5.13
N PHE A 329 1.12 17.14 4.26
CA PHE A 329 1.34 17.44 2.84
C PHE A 329 0.02 17.76 2.11
N VAL A 330 -1.06 17.05 2.42
CA VAL A 330 -2.40 17.34 1.86
C VAL A 330 -2.89 18.72 2.28
N ASP A 331 -2.74 19.08 3.56
CA ASP A 331 -3.13 20.40 4.08
C ASP A 331 -2.29 21.53 3.43
N LYS A 332 -1.05 21.24 3.01
CA LYS A 332 -0.22 22.12 2.17
C LYS A 332 -0.61 22.18 0.69
N GLY A 333 -1.57 21.36 0.26
CA GLY A 333 -2.09 21.35 -1.13
C GLY A 333 -1.43 20.33 -2.05
N TYR A 334 -0.64 19.39 -1.53
CA TYR A 334 -0.11 18.29 -2.33
C TYR A 334 -1.18 17.23 -2.61
N ASP A 335 -1.36 16.89 -3.89
CA ASP A 335 -2.23 15.78 -4.29
C ASP A 335 -1.47 14.45 -4.19
N MET A 336 -1.55 13.84 -3.02
CA MET A 336 -0.77 12.67 -2.63
C MET A 336 -1.62 11.67 -1.86
N GLY A 337 -1.50 10.39 -2.18
CA GLY A 337 -2.18 9.28 -1.50
C GLY A 337 -1.36 8.57 -0.42
N GLU A 338 -1.99 7.58 0.19
CA GLU A 338 -1.47 6.79 1.32
C GLU A 338 -0.12 6.12 1.01
N SER A 339 -0.02 5.52 -0.17
CA SER A 339 1.18 4.82 -0.66
C SER A 339 2.38 5.76 -0.80
N SER A 340 2.14 6.99 -1.18
CA SER A 340 3.16 8.02 -1.41
C SER A 340 3.67 8.58 -0.09
N ALA A 341 2.77 8.78 0.89
CA ALA A 341 3.15 9.16 2.25
C ALA A 341 4.00 8.07 2.93
N LEU A 342 3.70 6.79 2.69
CA LEU A 342 4.53 5.68 3.20
C LEU A 342 5.96 5.75 2.65
N ALA A 343 6.12 5.99 1.34
CA ALA A 343 7.43 6.16 0.72
C ALA A 343 8.18 7.41 1.23
N LEU A 344 7.48 8.54 1.37
CA LEU A 344 8.06 9.79 1.84
C LEU A 344 8.46 9.72 3.31
N TYR A 345 7.69 9.01 4.14
CA TYR A 345 8.05 8.73 5.53
C TYR A 345 9.31 7.87 5.63
N ALA A 346 9.49 6.89 4.75
CA ALA A 346 10.75 6.13 4.67
C ALA A 346 11.95 7.03 4.33
N VAL A 347 11.78 8.01 3.43
CA VAL A 347 12.82 9.02 3.14
C VAL A 347 13.16 9.84 4.38
N MET A 348 12.16 10.31 5.13
CA MET A 348 12.40 11.06 6.36
C MET A 348 13.20 10.22 7.38
N GLN A 349 12.87 8.93 7.54
CA GLN A 349 13.64 8.03 8.41
C GLN A 349 15.08 7.85 7.90
N MET A 350 15.26 7.60 6.60
CA MET A 350 16.59 7.48 6.00
C MET A 350 17.41 8.76 6.15
N ALA A 351 16.80 9.94 6.02
CA ALA A 351 17.46 11.22 6.22
C ALA A 351 17.87 11.43 7.69
N ASN A 352 17.04 11.01 8.63
CA ASN A 352 17.33 11.09 10.06
C ASN A 352 18.51 10.19 10.49
N PHE A 353 18.57 8.96 9.98
CA PHE A 353 19.59 7.97 10.36
C PHE A 353 20.82 7.93 9.43
N GLY A 354 20.72 8.50 8.23
CA GLY A 354 21.65 8.27 7.11
C GLY A 354 22.90 9.14 7.05
N GLY A 355 23.30 9.82 8.12
CA GLY A 355 24.47 10.70 8.16
C GLY A 355 24.13 12.18 7.89
N PHE A 356 24.97 12.90 7.15
CA PHE A 356 24.87 14.36 6.96
C PHE A 356 24.02 14.80 5.76
N GLY A 357 23.53 13.90 4.91
CA GLY A 357 22.77 14.29 3.72
C GLY A 357 22.24 13.14 2.86
N GLY A 358 21.56 13.48 1.76
CA GLY A 358 21.00 12.51 0.82
C GLY A 358 20.11 13.11 -0.26
N ASN A 359 20.22 12.54 -1.46
CA ASN A 359 19.44 12.92 -2.64
C ASN A 359 18.41 11.83 -2.94
N PHE A 360 17.13 12.19 -2.94
CA PHE A 360 16.01 11.25 -3.05
C PHE A 360 15.02 11.66 -4.12
N ILE A 361 14.50 10.67 -4.85
CA ILE A 361 13.31 10.78 -5.69
C ILE A 361 12.23 9.91 -5.05
N VAL A 362 11.10 10.51 -4.66
CA VAL A 362 9.94 9.80 -4.13
C VAL A 362 8.87 9.69 -5.21
N ILE A 363 8.43 8.46 -5.50
CA ILE A 363 7.31 8.26 -6.41
C ILE A 363 6.01 8.61 -5.69
N VAL A 364 5.33 9.65 -6.16
CA VAL A 364 3.99 10.03 -5.73
C VAL A 364 3.00 9.35 -6.66
N ALA A 365 2.52 8.19 -6.24
CA ALA A 365 1.86 7.22 -7.10
C ALA A 365 0.38 7.53 -7.41
N ASP A 366 -0.31 8.27 -6.54
CA ASP A 366 -1.72 8.63 -6.68
C ASP A 366 -2.10 9.83 -5.80
N GLY A 367 -3.27 10.41 -6.10
CA GLY A 367 -3.81 11.58 -5.43
C GLY A 367 -4.67 11.27 -4.20
N ILE A 368 -5.03 12.31 -3.45
CA ILE A 368 -5.72 12.18 -2.15
C ILE A 368 -7.21 11.86 -2.28
N GLN A 369 -7.84 12.12 -3.43
CA GLN A 369 -9.30 12.10 -3.60
C GLN A 369 -9.94 10.79 -3.10
N LYS A 370 -9.31 9.65 -3.39
CA LYS A 370 -9.74 8.29 -3.01
C LYS A 370 -9.77 8.07 -1.49
N TYR A 371 -8.95 8.83 -0.77
CA TYR A 371 -8.62 8.63 0.65
C TYR A 371 -9.18 9.73 1.56
N LYS A 372 -9.76 10.80 0.99
CA LYS A 372 -10.25 11.96 1.76
C LYS A 372 -11.18 11.58 2.90
N LYS A 373 -12.18 10.71 2.65
CA LYS A 373 -13.11 10.26 3.69
C LYS A 373 -12.40 9.54 4.85
N ASN A 374 -11.35 8.77 4.57
CA ASN A 374 -10.56 8.07 5.60
C ASN A 374 -9.68 9.04 6.40
N LEU A 375 -9.12 10.04 5.71
CA LEU A 375 -8.35 11.11 6.34
C LEU A 375 -9.25 11.99 7.23
N GLU A 376 -10.46 12.29 6.78
CA GLU A 376 -11.46 13.11 7.50
C GLU A 376 -12.17 12.34 8.62
N SER A 377 -12.40 11.03 8.47
CA SER A 377 -12.96 10.21 9.55
C SER A 377 -12.00 10.09 10.74
N SER A 378 -10.70 10.27 10.51
CA SER A 378 -9.69 10.44 11.56
C SER A 378 -9.85 11.75 12.36
N ASN A 379 -10.66 12.73 11.87
CA ASN A 379 -11.01 13.97 12.59
C ASN A 379 -12.30 13.87 13.42
N LYS A 380 -13.11 12.81 13.28
CA LYS A 380 -14.19 12.59 14.24
C LYS A 380 -13.56 12.15 15.55
N LYS A 381 -13.98 12.73 16.68
CA LYS A 381 -13.68 12.28 18.05
C LYS A 381 -14.15 10.83 18.28
N GLN A 382 -13.58 9.87 17.56
CA GLN A 382 -13.69 8.44 17.81
C GLN A 382 -12.55 8.11 18.74
N ASN A 383 -12.91 7.56 19.91
CA ASN A 383 -12.03 7.18 21.02
C ASN A 383 -10.56 7.11 20.63
N ARG A 384 -9.79 8.09 21.09
CA ARG A 384 -8.34 8.14 20.91
C ARG A 384 -7.76 6.77 21.31
N ILE A 385 -7.28 5.99 20.33
CA ILE A 385 -6.72 4.63 20.56
C ILE A 385 -5.21 4.62 20.68
N GLN A 386 -4.55 5.75 20.38
CA GLN A 386 -3.10 5.93 20.50
C GLN A 386 -2.75 7.22 21.23
N VAL A 387 -1.65 7.15 21.98
CA VAL A 387 -1.15 8.25 22.79
C VAL A 387 0.37 8.32 22.68
N SER A 388 0.93 9.53 22.57
CA SER A 388 2.38 9.71 22.61
C SER A 388 2.91 9.52 24.03
N LEU A 389 4.23 9.33 24.17
CA LEU A 389 4.87 9.19 25.48
C LEU A 389 4.67 10.41 26.37
N GLN A 390 4.80 11.62 25.82
CA GLN A 390 4.63 12.87 26.58
C GLN A 390 3.20 13.01 27.09
N GLU A 391 2.22 12.69 26.26
CA GLU A 391 0.81 12.77 26.65
C GLU A 391 0.47 11.70 27.68
N ALA A 392 0.89 10.44 27.46
CA ALA A 392 0.66 9.36 28.39
C ALA A 392 1.27 9.64 29.77
N ALA A 393 2.47 10.24 29.81
CA ALA A 393 3.10 10.66 31.05
C ALA A 393 2.37 11.86 31.71
N SER A 394 1.82 12.78 30.92
CA SER A 394 1.07 13.94 31.41
C SER A 394 -0.34 13.59 31.89
N SER A 395 -0.94 12.53 31.37
CA SER A 395 -2.27 12.02 31.71
C SER A 395 -2.22 10.68 32.44
N VAL A 396 -1.14 10.43 33.21
CA VAL A 396 -0.91 9.13 33.86
C VAL A 396 -2.02 8.73 34.83
N GLY A 397 -2.72 9.71 35.41
CA GLY A 397 -3.88 9.51 36.27
C GLY A 397 -5.09 8.90 35.56
N ASP A 398 -5.14 8.97 34.22
CA ASP A 398 -6.22 8.39 33.41
C ASP A 398 -6.02 6.89 33.17
N TYR A 399 -4.92 6.30 33.66
CA TYR A 399 -4.62 4.89 33.50
C TYR A 399 -4.61 4.13 34.82
N ASP A 400 -5.45 3.11 34.91
CA ASP A 400 -5.45 2.20 36.05
C ASP A 400 -4.23 1.28 36.00
N LYS A 401 -3.94 0.73 34.81
CA LYS A 401 -2.80 -0.15 34.56
C LYS A 401 -2.09 0.18 33.26
N VAL A 402 -0.81 -0.16 33.23
CA VAL A 402 0.02 -0.23 32.03
C VAL A 402 0.22 -1.71 31.70
N ILE A 403 -0.32 -2.18 30.59
CA ILE A 403 -0.34 -3.60 30.24
C ILE A 403 0.66 -3.85 29.11
N TRP A 404 1.65 -4.71 29.36
CA TRP A 404 2.53 -5.20 28.30
C TRP A 404 1.77 -6.16 27.38
N ILE A 405 1.86 -5.97 26.06
CA ILE A 405 1.14 -6.81 25.09
C ILE A 405 2.10 -7.24 23.99
N HIS A 406 2.61 -8.47 24.08
CA HIS A 406 3.39 -9.06 23.00
C HIS A 406 3.28 -10.59 22.99
N THR A 407 3.29 -11.17 21.79
CA THR A 407 3.13 -12.62 21.56
C THR A 407 4.41 -13.44 21.67
N GLN A 408 5.57 -12.82 21.91
CA GLN A 408 6.88 -13.48 21.75
C GLN A 408 7.93 -12.97 22.73
N TYR A 409 7.85 -11.71 23.14
CA TYR A 409 8.81 -11.09 24.03
C TYR A 409 8.13 -10.57 25.29
N THR A 410 8.77 -10.73 26.42
CA THR A 410 8.34 -10.20 27.71
C THR A 410 9.42 -9.21 28.20
N PRO A 411 9.06 -8.11 28.88
CA PRO A 411 10.05 -7.18 29.39
C PRO A 411 10.87 -7.86 30.49
N LYS A 412 12.17 -7.56 30.51
CA LYS A 412 13.02 -7.81 31.68
C LYS A 412 12.71 -6.78 32.76
N GLU A 413 13.25 -6.99 33.96
CA GLU A 413 13.09 -6.04 35.08
C GLU A 413 13.55 -4.62 34.68
N GLU A 414 14.65 -4.50 33.94
CA GLU A 414 15.17 -3.23 33.42
C GLU A 414 14.21 -2.56 32.43
N GLY A 415 13.45 -3.36 31.67
CA GLY A 415 12.40 -2.88 30.77
C GLY A 415 11.18 -2.34 31.52
N ILE A 416 10.76 -3.07 32.57
CA ILE A 416 9.66 -2.65 33.47
C ILE A 416 10.06 -1.35 34.18
N GLU A 417 11.27 -1.26 34.72
CA GLU A 417 11.83 -0.04 35.32
C GLU A 417 11.82 1.14 34.37
N MET A 418 12.22 0.91 33.12
CA MET A 418 12.25 1.96 32.12
C MET A 418 10.85 2.49 31.81
N ILE A 419 9.87 1.60 31.64
CA ILE A 419 8.47 1.99 31.39
C ILE A 419 7.94 2.79 32.58
N ALA A 420 8.12 2.26 33.80
CA ALA A 420 7.65 2.88 35.04
C ALA A 420 8.22 4.30 35.21
N LYS A 421 9.54 4.43 35.13
CA LYS A 421 10.24 5.72 35.28
C LYS A 421 9.86 6.73 34.21
N THR A 422 9.59 6.28 32.99
CA THR A 422 9.32 7.19 31.87
C THR A 422 7.86 7.66 31.87
N LEU A 423 6.92 6.80 32.27
CA LEU A 423 5.51 7.18 32.41
C LEU A 423 5.21 7.85 33.75
N GLY A 424 6.11 7.78 34.73
CA GLY A 424 5.87 8.30 36.08
C GLY A 424 4.90 7.43 36.88
N VAL A 425 4.85 6.12 36.62
CA VAL A 425 4.04 5.15 37.36
C VAL A 425 4.88 4.29 38.28
N ASP A 426 4.24 3.77 39.34
CA ASP A 426 4.83 2.70 40.14
C ASP A 426 4.91 1.39 39.33
N LYS A 427 5.94 0.56 39.59
CA LYS A 427 6.10 -0.73 38.92
C LYS A 427 4.89 -1.66 39.09
N SER A 428 4.19 -1.58 40.23
CA SER A 428 3.00 -2.39 40.50
C SER A 428 1.81 -2.08 39.58
N LYS A 429 1.81 -0.92 38.90
CA LYS A 429 0.82 -0.61 37.85
C LYS A 429 1.13 -1.31 36.52
N ILE A 430 2.32 -1.88 36.35
CA ILE A 430 2.70 -2.58 35.13
C ILE A 430 2.28 -4.04 35.24
N PHE A 431 1.40 -4.46 34.33
CA PHE A 431 0.92 -5.82 34.23
C PHE A 431 1.50 -6.51 32.99
N VAL A 432 2.01 -7.72 33.15
CA VAL A 432 2.61 -8.51 32.07
C VAL A 432 1.86 -9.85 31.96
N PRO A 433 0.91 -9.99 31.01
CA PRO A 433 0.20 -11.24 30.75
C PRO A 433 1.11 -12.27 30.08
N LYS A 434 0.68 -13.54 30.07
CA LYS A 434 1.34 -14.60 29.30
C LYS A 434 1.27 -14.34 27.80
N ALA A 435 2.34 -14.68 27.08
CA ALA A 435 2.42 -14.43 25.64
C ALA A 435 1.36 -15.22 24.86
N ARG A 436 1.07 -16.46 25.29
CA ARG A 436 -0.01 -17.30 24.73
C ARG A 436 -1.40 -16.66 24.83
N ASP A 437 -1.65 -15.89 25.88
CA ASP A 437 -2.94 -15.24 26.11
C ASP A 437 -3.06 -14.00 25.21
N VAL A 438 -1.96 -13.26 25.01
CA VAL A 438 -1.90 -12.20 23.99
C VAL A 438 -2.10 -12.76 22.58
N GLU A 439 -1.47 -13.90 22.26
CA GLU A 439 -1.64 -14.57 20.98
C GLU A 439 -3.09 -15.00 20.76
N ARG A 440 -3.72 -15.62 21.77
CA ARG A 440 -5.14 -16.00 21.72
C ARG A 440 -6.05 -14.79 21.50
N LEU A 441 -5.80 -13.67 22.20
CA LEU A 441 -6.55 -12.43 22.02
C LEU A 441 -6.50 -11.96 20.56
N LEU A 442 -5.32 -11.93 19.95
CA LEU A 442 -5.13 -11.43 18.60
C LEU A 442 -5.63 -12.40 17.53
N ALA A 443 -5.44 -13.70 17.71
CA ALA A 443 -5.83 -14.72 16.74
C ALA A 443 -7.34 -14.98 16.74
N THR A 444 -7.97 -15.02 17.93
CA THR A 444 -9.37 -15.43 18.09
C THR A 444 -10.32 -14.28 18.37
N GLN A 445 -9.81 -13.10 18.71
CA GLN A 445 -10.58 -11.94 19.18
C GLN A 445 -11.42 -12.22 20.45
N GLN A 446 -11.10 -13.31 21.17
CA GLN A 446 -11.65 -13.60 22.50
C GLN A 446 -10.70 -13.06 23.57
N ILE A 447 -11.24 -12.41 24.60
CA ILE A 447 -10.44 -11.83 25.68
C ILE A 447 -10.14 -12.94 26.71
N PRO A 448 -8.88 -13.35 26.92
CA PRO A 448 -8.53 -14.32 27.95
C PRO A 448 -8.75 -13.75 29.36
N ASP A 449 -9.05 -14.61 30.34
CA ASP A 449 -9.37 -14.22 31.71
C ASP A 449 -8.28 -13.37 32.38
N GLU A 450 -7.01 -13.67 32.12
CA GLU A 450 -5.86 -12.93 32.67
C GLU A 450 -5.85 -11.48 32.18
N ILE A 451 -6.06 -11.28 30.88
CA ILE A 451 -6.15 -9.94 30.27
C ILE A 451 -7.43 -9.24 30.74
N ASN A 452 -8.54 -9.96 30.85
CA ASN A 452 -9.80 -9.40 31.33
C ASN A 452 -9.67 -8.81 32.75
N LYS A 453 -9.05 -9.55 33.69
CA LYS A 453 -8.74 -9.07 35.05
C LYS A 453 -7.77 -7.89 35.06
N ALA A 454 -6.86 -7.82 34.09
CA ALA A 454 -5.96 -6.68 33.95
C ALA A 454 -6.70 -5.41 33.51
N LEU A 455 -7.80 -5.55 32.78
CA LEU A 455 -8.61 -4.45 32.25
C LEU A 455 -9.71 -3.97 33.23
N GLU A 456 -9.93 -4.68 34.34
CA GLU A 456 -10.83 -4.23 35.41
C GLU A 456 -10.32 -2.94 36.06
N GLY A 457 -11.19 -1.95 36.22
CA GLY A 457 -10.83 -0.65 36.76
C GLY A 457 -11.90 0.43 36.55
N THR A 458 -11.62 1.63 37.05
CA THR A 458 -12.47 2.82 36.90
C THR A 458 -12.09 3.70 35.70
N HIS A 459 -10.83 3.64 35.28
CA HIS A 459 -10.25 4.36 34.15
C HIS A 459 -9.77 3.37 33.06
N LYS A 460 -9.19 3.91 31.98
CA LYS A 460 -8.71 3.11 30.85
C LYS A 460 -7.37 2.44 31.18
N SER A 461 -6.96 1.45 30.39
CA SER A 461 -5.61 0.87 30.46
C SER A 461 -4.73 1.34 29.30
N LEU A 462 -3.44 1.53 29.58
CA LEU A 462 -2.42 1.83 28.58
C LEU A 462 -1.72 0.55 28.15
N LEU A 463 -1.83 0.19 26.88
CA LEU A 463 -1.19 -0.99 26.30
C LEU A 463 0.17 -0.60 25.71
N VAL A 464 1.22 -1.33 26.07
CA VAL A 464 2.59 -1.08 25.65
C VAL A 464 3.18 -2.35 25.05
N CYS A 465 3.93 -2.24 23.96
CA CYS A 465 4.71 -3.35 23.41
C CYS A 465 6.06 -2.85 22.92
N MET A 466 6.78 -3.66 22.13
CA MET A 466 8.12 -3.30 21.65
C MET A 466 8.09 -2.08 20.74
N ALA A 467 7.32 -2.12 19.65
CA ALA A 467 7.26 -1.07 18.62
C ALA A 467 5.89 -0.38 18.51
N GLY A 468 4.94 -0.71 19.40
CA GLY A 468 3.57 -0.16 19.41
C GLY A 468 2.54 -0.94 18.57
N TYR A 469 2.97 -1.80 17.64
CA TYR A 469 2.06 -2.52 16.74
C TYR A 469 1.15 -3.54 17.44
N THR A 470 1.72 -4.43 18.24
CA THR A 470 0.95 -5.49 18.92
C THR A 470 -0.04 -4.92 19.92
N SER A 471 0.36 -3.89 20.66
CA SER A 471 -0.52 -3.15 21.58
C SER A 471 -1.64 -2.42 20.84
N LEU A 472 -1.36 -1.83 19.67
CA LEU A 472 -2.39 -1.19 18.84
C LEU A 472 -3.44 -2.19 18.35
N ASN A 473 -3.02 -3.35 17.86
CA ASN A 473 -3.97 -4.38 17.43
C ASN A 473 -4.82 -4.87 18.60
N ALA A 474 -4.24 -5.03 19.79
CA ALA A 474 -5.01 -5.34 20.98
C ALA A 474 -6.02 -4.24 21.33
N VAL A 475 -5.67 -2.95 21.25
CA VAL A 475 -6.63 -1.84 21.44
C VAL A 475 -7.80 -1.96 20.46
N LYS A 476 -7.53 -2.26 19.18
CA LYS A 476 -8.60 -2.41 18.16
C LYS A 476 -9.53 -3.58 18.48
N VAL A 477 -8.97 -4.72 18.88
CA VAL A 477 -9.77 -5.89 19.31
C VAL A 477 -10.62 -5.54 20.53
N LEU A 478 -10.03 -4.95 21.56
CA LEU A 478 -10.72 -4.57 22.80
C LEU A 478 -11.80 -3.50 22.55
N GLY A 479 -11.51 -2.51 21.71
CA GLY A 479 -12.46 -1.48 21.28
C GLY A 479 -13.68 -2.08 20.56
N SER A 480 -13.50 -3.12 19.75
CA SER A 480 -14.63 -3.84 19.12
C SER A 480 -15.57 -4.51 20.14
N LYS A 481 -15.09 -4.72 21.38
CA LYS A 481 -15.84 -5.28 22.51
C LYS A 481 -16.33 -4.22 23.49
N GLY A 482 -16.21 -2.93 23.14
CA GLY A 482 -16.64 -1.81 23.99
C GLY A 482 -15.65 -1.46 25.12
N ILE A 483 -14.44 -2.03 25.12
CA ILE A 483 -13.43 -1.75 26.14
C ILE A 483 -12.54 -0.60 25.67
N THR A 484 -12.47 0.45 26.49
CA THR A 484 -11.65 1.64 26.20
C THR A 484 -10.22 1.44 26.68
N THR A 485 -9.28 1.40 25.74
CA THR A 485 -7.84 1.35 26.01
C THR A 485 -7.08 2.24 25.03
N GLU A 486 -5.84 2.57 25.36
CA GLU A 486 -4.94 3.31 24.47
C GLU A 486 -3.64 2.54 24.28
N SER A 487 -3.01 2.66 23.11
CA SER A 487 -1.69 2.10 22.82
C SER A 487 -0.65 3.20 22.86
N LEU A 488 0.47 2.94 23.52
CA LEU A 488 1.62 3.84 23.47
C LEU A 488 2.28 3.80 22.08
N THR A 489 2.35 4.95 21.42
CA THR A 489 2.97 5.08 20.09
C THR A 489 4.47 4.74 20.16
N GLY A 490 4.94 3.86 19.26
CA GLY A 490 6.34 3.46 19.16
C GLY A 490 6.83 2.51 20.27
N GLY A 491 5.99 2.19 21.26
CA GLY A 491 6.28 1.23 22.31
C GLY A 491 7.52 1.58 23.15
N ILE A 492 8.15 0.55 23.74
CA ILE A 492 9.40 0.72 24.51
C ILE A 492 10.59 1.09 23.61
N SER A 493 10.53 0.79 22.31
CA SER A 493 11.62 1.11 21.37
C SER A 493 11.81 2.63 21.27
N ALA A 494 10.71 3.38 21.16
CA ALA A 494 10.75 4.85 21.18
C ALA A 494 11.30 5.40 22.51
N ILE A 495 11.04 4.73 23.63
CA ILE A 495 11.59 5.11 24.95
C ILE A 495 13.10 4.84 25.02
N SER A 496 13.56 3.69 24.50
CA SER A 496 14.95 3.23 24.57
C SER A 496 15.90 4.05 23.68
N GLN A 497 15.44 4.45 22.48
CA GLN A 497 16.23 5.23 21.53
C GLN A 497 16.63 6.60 22.09
N GLY A 498 15.80 7.21 22.94
CA GLY A 498 16.12 8.46 23.63
C GLY A 498 17.15 8.31 24.77
N LYS A 499 17.55 7.09 25.16
CA LYS A 499 18.39 6.81 26.33
C LYS A 499 19.60 5.89 26.06
N GLY A 500 19.84 5.52 24.80
CA GLY A 500 21.05 4.78 24.39
C GLY A 500 21.16 3.33 24.88
N LYS A 501 20.04 2.68 25.27
CA LYS A 501 20.03 1.27 25.66
C LYS A 501 19.66 0.35 24.49
N GLN A 502 20.27 -0.84 24.42
CA GLN A 502 19.91 -1.84 23.42
C GLN A 502 18.65 -2.61 23.83
N MET A 503 17.81 -3.01 22.86
CA MET A 503 16.58 -3.72 23.18
C MET A 503 16.82 -5.06 23.88
N GLY A 504 17.90 -5.78 23.55
CA GLY A 504 18.24 -7.05 24.22
C GLY A 504 18.48 -6.93 25.73
N GLU A 505 18.72 -5.72 26.23
CA GLU A 505 18.84 -5.43 27.67
C GLU A 505 17.48 -5.26 28.35
N LEU A 506 16.42 -4.97 27.61
CA LEU A 506 15.12 -4.56 28.14
C LEU A 506 14.04 -5.64 27.97
N ILE A 507 14.23 -6.59 27.06
CA ILE A 507 13.27 -7.66 26.77
C ILE A 507 13.98 -9.00 26.66
N GLN A 508 13.20 -10.07 26.83
CA GLN A 508 13.62 -11.45 26.61
C GLN A 508 12.52 -12.24 25.91
N VAL A 509 12.86 -13.40 25.36
CA VAL A 509 11.87 -14.32 24.77
C VAL A 509 10.92 -14.80 25.87
N ALA A 510 9.62 -14.76 25.62
CA ALA A 510 8.61 -15.26 26.53
C ALA A 510 8.67 -16.80 26.60
N THR A 511 8.56 -17.34 27.81
CA THR A 511 8.61 -18.79 28.07
C THR A 511 7.22 -19.43 28.23
N GLU A 512 6.18 -18.61 28.40
CA GLU A 512 4.76 -19.02 28.54
C GLU A 512 3.79 -18.03 27.87
#